data_AF-A0A1B6F8E0-F1
#
_entry.id   AF-A0A1B6F8E0-F1
#
_cell.length_a   1.000
_cell.length_b   1.000
_cell.length_c   1.000
_cell.angle_alpha   90.00
_cell.angle_beta   90.00
_cell.angle_gamma   90.00
#
_symmetry.space_group_name_H-M   'P 1'
#
loop_
_entity.id
_entity.type
_entity.pdbx_description
1 polymer ?
#
loop_
_entity_poly.entity_id
_entity_poly.type
_entity_poly.pdbx_seq_one_letter_code
_entity_poly.pdbx_strand_id
1 'polypeptide(L)'
;PKPPAPPSPPRPQNRGSKSKQKCKEYSEYVYVKTQSFFGNEVKYDTCAIVEPLITKGKDAQSREYPHMALIGYGKRGSIEWLCGGSLISKRFVLSAGHC
;
A
#
# COMPACT_ATOMS: atom_id res chain seq x y z
N PRO A 1 -8.78 -26.55 8.37
CA PRO A 1 -7.83 -26.01 9.38
C PRO A 1 -7.20 -24.69 8.88
N LYS A 2 -7.30 -23.58 9.65
CA LYS A 2 -6.65 -22.32 9.29
C LYS A 2 -5.14 -22.45 9.59
N PRO A 3 -4.24 -22.08 8.67
CA PRO A 3 -2.81 -22.10 8.96
C PRO A 3 -2.49 -21.20 10.17
N PRO A 4 -1.50 -21.58 10.99
CA PRO A 4 -1.08 -20.76 12.12
C PRO A 4 -0.68 -19.37 11.65
N ALA A 5 -1.01 -18.35 12.46
CA ALA A 5 -0.58 -16.99 12.17
C ALA A 5 0.96 -16.96 12.10
N PRO A 6 1.56 -16.28 11.11
CA PRO A 6 3.00 -16.16 11.05
C PRO A 6 3.51 -15.45 12.31
N PRO A 7 4.72 -15.79 12.79
CA PRO A 7 5.30 -15.17 13.98
C PRO A 7 5.39 -13.65 13.80
N SER A 8 5.09 -12.92 14.88
CA SER A 8 5.19 -11.46 14.88
C SER A 8 6.62 -11.05 14.56
N PRO A 9 6.83 -10.06 13.67
CA PRO A 9 8.17 -9.55 13.40
C PRO A 9 8.75 -8.92 14.68
N PRO A 10 10.08 -9.00 14.90
CA PRO A 10 10.73 -8.37 16.04
C PRO A 10 10.44 -6.86 16.03
N ARG A 11 10.27 -6.28 17.23
CA ARG A 11 10.02 -4.85 17.39
C ARG A 11 11.19 -4.07 16.74
N PRO A 12 10.93 -3.15 15.80
CA PRO A 12 11.98 -2.33 15.23
C PRO A 12 12.67 -1.52 16.33
N GLN A 13 14.01 -1.53 16.35
CA GLN A 13 14.81 -0.78 17.34
C GLN A 13 14.50 0.72 17.31
N ASN A 14 14.23 1.26 16.11
CA ASN A 14 13.84 2.65 15.90
C ASN A 14 12.42 2.74 15.33
N ARG A 15 11.56 3.57 15.95
CA ARG A 15 10.21 3.86 15.44
C ARG A 15 10.29 4.36 14.00
N GLY A 16 9.41 3.86 13.14
CA GLY A 16 9.35 4.27 11.73
C GLY A 16 10.48 3.75 10.82
N SER A 17 11.52 3.08 11.35
CA SER A 17 12.63 2.55 10.54
C SER A 17 12.16 1.61 9.42
N LYS A 18 11.15 0.77 9.70
CA LYS A 18 10.57 -0.13 8.70
C LYS A 18 9.84 0.63 7.59
N SER A 19 9.07 1.66 7.96
CA SER A 19 8.38 2.52 6.99
C SER A 19 9.38 3.23 6.09
N LYS A 20 10.44 3.82 6.67
CA LYS A 20 11.51 4.49 5.92
C LYS A 20 12.23 3.54 4.96
N GLN A 21 12.57 2.33 5.42
CA GLN A 21 13.19 1.31 4.58
C GLN A 21 12.29 0.94 3.40
N LYS A 22 11.00 0.70 3.65
CA LYS A 22 10.05 0.27 2.63
C LYS A 22 9.62 1.38 1.68
N CYS A 23 9.55 2.62 2.15
CA CYS A 23 9.37 3.78 1.30
C CYS A 23 10.48 3.85 0.23
N LYS A 24 11.76 3.73 0.63
CA LYS A 24 12.89 3.71 -0.31
C LYS A 24 12.85 2.53 -1.29
N GLU A 25 12.37 1.37 -0.84
CA GLU A 25 12.25 0.19 -1.70
C GLU A 25 11.10 0.33 -2.70
N TYR A 26 9.93 0.76 -2.24
CA TYR A 26 8.71 0.81 -3.05
C TYR A 26 8.63 2.06 -3.92
N SER A 27 9.37 3.12 -3.59
CA SER A 27 9.49 4.30 -4.46
C SER A 27 10.07 3.95 -5.83
N GLU A 28 10.83 2.86 -5.96
CA GLU A 28 11.34 2.43 -7.27
C GLU A 28 10.26 1.85 -8.19
N TYR A 29 9.12 1.41 -7.64
CA TYR A 29 8.04 0.80 -8.43
C TYR A 29 7.18 1.81 -9.19
N VAL A 30 7.33 3.11 -8.92
CA VAL A 30 6.65 4.16 -9.67
C VAL A 30 7.32 4.45 -11.02
N TYR A 31 8.52 3.92 -11.26
CA TYR A 31 9.22 4.14 -12.52
C TYR A 31 8.87 3.07 -13.54
N VAL A 32 8.31 3.49 -14.68
CA VAL A 32 8.16 2.63 -15.85
C VAL A 32 9.38 2.79 -16.75
N LYS A 33 9.92 1.65 -17.20
CA LYS A 33 11.03 1.61 -18.15
C LYS A 33 10.44 1.54 -19.55
N THR A 34 10.77 2.50 -20.39
CA THR A 34 10.42 2.45 -21.81
C THR A 34 11.67 2.63 -22.67
N GLN A 35 11.62 2.12 -23.89
CA GLN A 35 12.68 2.29 -24.86
C GLN A 35 12.42 3.56 -25.67
N SER A 36 13.38 4.47 -25.67
CA SER A 36 13.38 5.59 -26.60
C SER A 36 13.54 5.09 -28.03
N PHE A 37 13.11 5.90 -29.00
CA PHE A 37 13.29 5.68 -30.44
C PHE A 37 14.76 5.40 -30.83
N PHE A 38 15.72 5.88 -30.04
CA PHE A 38 17.17 5.69 -30.24
C PHE A 38 17.75 4.48 -29.46
N GLY A 39 16.92 3.59 -28.92
CA GLY A 39 17.38 2.37 -28.22
C GLY A 39 17.85 2.57 -26.77
N ASN A 40 17.78 3.79 -26.22
CA ASN A 40 18.15 4.06 -24.84
C ASN A 40 16.97 3.80 -23.87
N GLU A 41 17.25 3.18 -22.72
CA GLU A 41 16.27 2.93 -21.65
C GLU A 41 16.01 4.19 -20.83
N VAL A 42 14.78 4.69 -20.85
CA VAL A 42 14.37 5.89 -20.11
C VAL A 42 13.37 5.49 -19.02
N LYS A 43 13.61 5.97 -17.80
CA LYS A 43 12.69 5.80 -16.66
C LYS A 43 11.72 6.97 -16.60
N TYR A 44 10.43 6.69 -16.66
CA TYR A 44 9.37 7.68 -16.48
C TYR A 44 8.69 7.48 -15.13
N ASP A 45 8.59 8.54 -14.34
CA ASP A 45 7.92 8.54 -13.03
C ASP A 45 6.40 8.62 -13.20
N THR A 46 5.67 7.63 -12.69
CA THR A 46 4.21 7.58 -12.71
C THR A 46 3.56 7.86 -11.35
N CYS A 47 4.33 8.27 -10.34
CA CYS A 47 3.88 8.50 -8.96
C CYS A 47 2.75 9.55 -8.85
N ALA A 48 2.66 10.45 -9.82
CA ALA A 48 1.74 11.59 -9.82
C ALA A 48 0.96 11.76 -11.13
N ILE A 49 0.61 10.67 -11.81
CA ILE A 49 -0.46 10.74 -12.84
C ILE A 49 -1.78 10.92 -12.09
N VAL A 50 -2.08 12.17 -11.71
CA VAL A 50 -3.29 12.55 -10.99
C VAL A 50 -4.25 13.17 -11.99
N GLU A 51 -5.47 12.64 -12.10
CA GLU A 51 -6.55 13.36 -12.75
C GLU A 51 -6.83 14.64 -11.92
N PRO A 52 -6.66 15.85 -12.49
CA PRO A 52 -6.61 17.08 -11.71
C PRO A 52 -7.93 17.46 -11.04
N LEU A 53 -9.05 16.81 -11.39
CA LEU A 53 -10.38 17.11 -10.89
C LEU A 53 -11.24 15.85 -10.75
N ILE A 54 -11.49 15.41 -9.50
CA ILE A 54 -12.49 14.38 -9.18
C ILE A 54 -13.88 15.01 -9.27
N THR A 55 -14.42 15.13 -10.48
CA THR A 55 -15.76 15.73 -10.71
C THR A 55 -16.87 14.69 -10.77
N LYS A 56 -16.53 13.41 -10.99
CA LYS A 56 -17.45 12.26 -11.02
C LYS A 56 -16.76 11.04 -10.42
N GLY A 57 -16.89 10.86 -9.11
CA GLY A 57 -16.37 9.67 -8.44
C GLY A 57 -16.89 8.40 -9.12
N LYS A 58 -15.98 7.46 -9.40
CA LYS A 58 -16.28 6.14 -9.95
C LYS A 58 -15.78 5.08 -8.99
N ASP A 59 -16.42 3.92 -8.99
CA ASP A 59 -15.91 2.77 -8.25
C ASP A 59 -14.51 2.41 -8.76
N ALA A 60 -13.61 2.14 -7.82
CA ALA A 60 -12.27 1.68 -8.15
C ALA A 60 -12.33 0.30 -8.79
N GLN A 61 -11.51 0.07 -9.82
CA GLN A 61 -11.34 -1.25 -10.40
C GLN A 61 -10.69 -2.20 -9.41
N SER A 62 -10.91 -3.51 -9.62
CA SER A 62 -10.23 -4.53 -8.82
C SER A 62 -8.72 -4.34 -8.89
N ARG A 63 -8.07 -4.25 -7.72
CA ARG A 63 -6.61 -4.04 -7.58
C ARG A 63 -6.08 -2.70 -8.12
N GLU A 64 -6.94 -1.70 -8.33
CA GLU A 64 -6.49 -0.34 -8.69
C GLU A 64 -5.64 0.28 -7.57
N TYR A 65 -6.07 0.09 -6.31
CA TYR A 65 -5.33 0.51 -5.12
C TYR A 65 -4.94 -0.70 -4.26
N PRO A 66 -3.93 -1.48 -4.67
CA PRO A 66 -3.63 -2.77 -4.04
C PRO A 66 -3.08 -2.65 -2.62
N HIS A 67 -2.70 -1.44 -2.20
CA HIS A 67 -2.25 -1.13 -0.85
C HIS A 67 -3.40 -0.83 0.11
N MET A 68 -4.64 -0.63 -0.37
CA MET A 68 -5.81 -0.34 0.47
C MET A 68 -6.12 -1.52 1.41
N ALA A 69 -6.32 -1.24 2.69
CA ALA A 69 -6.67 -2.22 3.71
C ALA A 69 -7.94 -1.81 4.48
N LEU A 70 -8.75 -2.79 4.88
CA LEU A 70 -9.88 -2.61 5.79
C LEU A 70 -9.54 -3.19 7.16
N ILE A 71 -9.86 -2.43 8.21
CA ILE A 71 -9.68 -2.80 9.60
C ILE A 71 -11.05 -3.10 10.19
N GLY A 72 -11.22 -4.37 10.57
CA GLY A 72 -12.48 -4.92 11.07
C GLY A 72 -12.43 -5.18 12.58
N TYR A 73 -13.52 -4.88 13.26
CA TYR A 73 -13.70 -5.04 14.71
C TYR A 73 -14.78 -6.10 15.00
N GLY A 74 -14.64 -6.83 16.10
CA GLY A 74 -15.63 -7.82 16.54
C GLY A 74 -15.24 -9.28 16.26
N LYS A 75 -16.24 -10.16 16.33
CA LYS A 75 -16.07 -11.62 16.23
C LYS A 75 -16.22 -12.09 14.79
N ARG A 76 -15.65 -13.27 14.49
CA ARG A 76 -15.80 -13.93 13.20
C ARG A 76 -17.30 -14.23 12.97
N GLY A 77 -17.88 -13.62 11.93
CA GLY A 77 -19.31 -13.70 11.60
C GLY A 77 -20.10 -12.41 11.87
N SER A 78 -19.52 -11.46 12.60
CA SER A 78 -20.12 -10.15 12.91
C SER A 78 -19.03 -9.07 12.90
N ILE A 79 -18.21 -9.04 11.85
CA ILE A 79 -17.12 -8.09 11.72
C ILE A 79 -17.67 -6.77 11.19
N GLU A 80 -17.42 -5.69 11.92
CA GLU A 80 -17.72 -4.33 11.49
C GLU A 80 -16.47 -3.67 10.92
N TRP A 81 -16.55 -3.17 9.69
CA TRP A 81 -15.44 -2.51 8.99
C TRP A 81 -15.49 -1.01 9.24
N LEU A 82 -14.81 -0.55 10.29
CA LEU A 82 -14.95 0.83 10.79
C LEU A 82 -13.75 1.72 10.45
N CYS A 83 -12.64 1.13 10.01
CA CYS A 83 -11.42 1.88 9.68
C CYS A 83 -10.76 1.39 8.39
N GLY A 84 -10.02 2.31 7.77
CA GLY A 84 -9.14 2.03 6.64
C GLY A 84 -7.67 1.95 7.05
N GLY A 85 -6.83 1.53 6.12
CA GLY A 85 -5.39 1.57 6.27
C GLY A 85 -4.66 1.38 4.95
N SER A 86 -3.33 1.42 5.01
CA SER A 86 -2.46 1.18 3.86
C SER A 86 -1.39 0.15 4.19
N LEU A 87 -1.25 -0.88 3.36
CA LEU A 87 -0.21 -1.90 3.49
C LEU A 87 1.16 -1.30 3.11
N ILE A 88 1.94 -0.90 4.12
CA ILE A 88 3.27 -0.28 3.93
C ILE A 88 4.41 -1.29 3.90
N SER A 89 4.15 -2.56 4.23
CA SER A 89 5.10 -3.66 4.10
C SER A 89 4.40 -5.01 4.18
N LYS A 90 5.11 -6.11 3.92
CA LYS A 90 4.58 -7.49 4.02
C LYS A 90 3.85 -7.84 5.32
N ARG A 91 4.06 -7.10 6.42
CA ARG A 91 3.49 -7.39 7.75
C ARG A 91 2.96 -6.15 8.49
N PHE A 92 2.91 -4.98 7.86
CA PHE A 92 2.52 -3.75 8.55
C PHE A 92 1.53 -2.96 7.71
N VAL A 93 0.42 -2.60 8.35
CA VAL A 93 -0.58 -1.65 7.85
C VAL A 93 -0.42 -0.35 8.64
N LEU A 94 -0.38 0.78 7.93
CA LEU A 94 -0.45 2.12 8.51
C LEU A 94 -1.92 2.55 8.59
N SER A 95 -2.32 3.11 9.73
CA SER A 95 -3.66 3.67 9.95
C SER A 95 -3.60 4.82 10.96
N ALA A 96 -4.74 5.45 11.22
CA ALA A 96 -4.86 6.49 12.24
C ALA A 96 -4.79 5.90 13.64
N GLY A 97 -4.28 6.67 14.61
CA GLY A 97 -4.21 6.22 16.00
C GLY A 97 -5.56 6.19 16.75
N HIS A 98 -6.61 6.78 16.16
CA HIS A 98 -7.98 6.71 16.69
C HIS A 98 -8.77 5.51 16.15
N CYS A 99 -8.20 4.79 15.20
CA CYS A 99 -8.57 3.41 14.91
C CYS A 99 -7.96 2.50 16.00
#